data_AF-A0A7Y5MRI5-F1
#
_entry.id   AF-A0A7Y5MRI5-F1
#
_cell.length_a   1.000
_cell.length_b   1.000
_cell.length_c   1.000
_cell.angle_alpha   90.00
_cell.angle_beta   90.00
_cell.angle_gamma   90.00
#
_symmetry.space_group_name_H-M   'P 1'
#
loop_
_entity.id
_entity.type
_entity.pdbx_description
1 polymer ?
#
loop_
_entity_poly.entity_id
_entity_poly.type
_entity_poly.pdbx_seq_one_letter_code
_entity_poly.pdbx_strand_id
1 'polypeptide(L)'
;MKRNVHNRFLKFACMAAALTTLLGACKLDSLGDPIIVPDVDREFYIDLWENLYPESRELVFQMETIQAQDCENATISYNLNRTGNTVKLSLNAISTPQDCQPGPAQIFASAPAGRLNGGLYTMKLDLKNTVFNEGQLTVTGDAYHLDMNTEHGFTIRHKSLFRIPEQTYWGYVVYETPEQETAVTDFIQDLQDISIQHDFLAGYYGHFTVESDKRVSIHTENLDGVDHQSFLFKYDGSGAAIRQ
;
A
#
# COMPACT_ATOMS: atom_id res chain seq x y z
N MET A 1 70.77 49.57 51.10
CA MET A 1 69.62 50.49 50.98
C MET A 1 69.89 51.48 49.85
N LYS A 2 69.20 51.32 48.70
CA LYS A 2 69.09 52.26 47.54
C LYS A 2 70.41 52.66 46.84
N ARG A 3 70.55 52.80 45.52
CA ARG A 3 69.79 52.53 44.28
C ARG A 3 70.76 53.03 43.17
N ASN A 4 70.89 52.33 42.04
CA ASN A 4 70.86 52.90 40.67
C ASN A 4 71.61 52.02 39.65
N VAL A 5 70.85 51.37 38.78
CA VAL A 5 70.60 51.73 37.37
C VAL A 5 71.66 51.08 36.47
N HIS A 6 71.25 50.00 35.80
CA HIS A 6 71.94 49.49 34.61
C HIS A 6 70.93 49.34 33.48
N ASN A 7 71.26 50.04 32.38
CA ASN A 7 70.62 50.04 31.07
C ASN A 7 70.45 48.60 30.55
N ARG A 8 69.26 48.19 30.09
CA ARG A 8 68.78 48.28 28.69
C ARG A 8 69.82 47.83 27.67
N PHE A 9 69.57 46.68 27.03
CA PHE A 9 69.46 46.45 25.57
C PHE A 9 69.48 44.93 25.35
N LEU A 10 68.30 44.30 25.23
CA LEU A 10 67.60 44.00 23.97
C LEU A 10 67.98 42.61 23.42
N LYS A 11 67.24 41.65 23.96
CA LYS A 11 66.96 40.28 23.51
C LYS A 11 66.81 40.16 21.99
N PHE A 12 67.50 39.18 21.39
CA PHE A 12 66.99 38.43 20.24
C PHE A 12 67.29 36.94 20.44
N ALA A 13 66.22 36.19 20.71
CA ALA A 13 66.13 34.74 20.84
C ALA A 13 65.97 34.13 19.43
N CYS A 14 66.75 33.10 19.07
CA CYS A 14 66.41 31.66 19.14
C CYS A 14 65.14 31.20 18.39
N MET A 15 65.35 30.20 17.53
CA MET A 15 64.44 29.14 17.05
C MET A 15 63.32 29.50 16.06
N ALA A 16 63.39 28.92 14.86
CA ALA A 16 62.46 27.86 14.43
C ALA A 16 62.87 27.29 13.06
N ALA A 17 63.16 25.99 13.03
CA ALA A 17 63.25 25.16 11.83
C ALA A 17 61.87 24.58 11.51
N ALA A 18 61.49 24.46 10.23
CA ALA A 18 60.61 23.40 9.73
C ALA A 18 60.38 23.47 8.20
N LEU A 19 60.98 22.52 7.49
CA LEU A 19 60.28 21.53 6.66
C LEU A 19 59.35 22.05 5.53
N THR A 20 59.95 22.47 4.41
CA THR A 20 59.27 22.59 3.10
C THR A 20 59.23 21.23 2.40
N THR A 21 58.16 20.47 2.63
CA THR A 21 57.85 19.22 1.90
C THR A 21 56.64 19.41 0.98
N LEU A 22 56.92 19.34 -0.34
CA LEU A 22 56.11 18.70 -1.39
C LEU A 22 54.59 18.94 -1.37
N LEU A 23 54.15 20.00 -2.07
CA LEU A 23 52.78 20.09 -2.60
C LEU A 23 52.67 19.28 -3.89
N GLY A 24 52.56 17.95 -3.74
CA GLY A 24 52.01 17.07 -4.76
C GLY A 24 50.49 17.10 -4.67
N ALA A 25 49.87 18.11 -5.26
CA ALA A 25 48.42 18.16 -5.41
C ALA A 25 47.96 17.10 -6.43
N CYS A 26 47.63 15.90 -5.95
CA CYS A 26 46.82 14.98 -6.74
C CYS A 26 45.47 15.64 -7.02
N LYS A 27 45.24 16.02 -8.28
CA LYS A 27 43.88 16.17 -8.79
C LYS A 27 43.26 14.78 -8.75
N LEU A 28 42.41 14.52 -7.75
CA LEU A 28 41.38 13.51 -7.89
C LEU A 28 40.42 14.06 -8.94
N ASP A 29 40.63 13.66 -10.19
CA ASP A 29 39.56 13.69 -11.17
C ASP A 29 38.44 12.83 -10.58
N SER A 30 37.35 13.51 -10.21
CA SER A 30 36.06 12.91 -9.90
C SER A 30 35.59 12.19 -11.16
N LEU A 31 36.07 10.96 -11.35
CA LEU A 31 35.45 9.98 -12.21
C LEU A 31 34.01 9.90 -11.73
N GLY A 32 33.11 10.41 -12.57
CA GLY A 32 31.68 10.22 -12.42
C GLY A 32 31.40 8.74 -12.64
N ASP A 33 31.72 7.92 -11.64
CA ASP A 33 31.20 6.59 -11.54
C ASP A 33 29.68 6.74 -11.58
N PRO A 34 29.01 6.22 -12.63
CA PRO A 34 27.56 6.30 -12.69
C PRO A 34 27.03 5.64 -11.43
N ILE A 35 26.20 6.35 -10.68
CA ILE A 35 25.43 5.75 -9.59
C ILE A 35 24.51 4.74 -10.26
N ILE A 36 24.95 3.49 -10.31
CA ILE A 36 24.12 2.37 -10.73
C ILE A 36 23.12 2.21 -9.59
N VAL A 37 21.90 2.70 -9.79
CA VAL A 37 20.77 2.33 -8.94
C VAL A 37 20.47 0.87 -9.28
N PRO A 38 20.75 -0.09 -8.39
CA PRO A 38 20.45 -1.48 -8.68
C PRO A 38 18.95 -1.62 -8.89
N ASP A 39 18.56 -2.28 -9.98
CA ASP A 39 17.16 -2.65 -10.19
C ASP A 39 16.80 -3.67 -9.10
N VAL A 40 15.84 -3.31 -8.26
CA VAL A 40 15.40 -4.15 -7.14
C VAL A 40 14.24 -4.99 -7.65
N ASP A 41 14.46 -6.30 -7.72
CA ASP A 41 13.42 -7.26 -8.06
C ASP A 41 12.18 -7.06 -7.19
N ARG A 42 11.01 -7.19 -7.82
CA ARG A 42 9.74 -7.06 -7.12
C ARG A 42 9.47 -8.34 -6.33
N GLU A 43 9.20 -8.20 -5.03
CA GLU A 43 8.98 -9.32 -4.12
C GLU A 43 7.50 -9.43 -3.71
N PHE A 44 6.75 -8.32 -3.70
CA PHE A 44 5.38 -8.27 -3.16
C PHE A 44 4.39 -7.55 -4.09
N TYR A 45 3.15 -8.03 -4.11
CA TYR A 45 2.00 -7.24 -4.52
C TYR A 45 1.47 -6.43 -3.33
N ILE A 46 1.07 -5.18 -3.60
CA ILE A 46 0.27 -4.36 -2.69
C ILE A 46 -1.07 -4.08 -3.37
N ASP A 47 -2.15 -4.24 -2.63
CA ASP A 47 -3.47 -3.79 -3.04
C ASP A 47 -4.16 -2.96 -1.96
N LEU A 48 -5.14 -2.17 -2.39
CA LEU A 48 -5.97 -1.35 -1.50
C LEU A 48 -7.26 -2.10 -1.21
N TRP A 49 -7.66 -2.16 0.06
CA TRP A 49 -8.91 -2.78 0.48
C TRP A 49 -9.63 -1.91 1.51
N GLU A 50 -10.95 -2.07 1.61
CA GLU A 50 -11.76 -1.42 2.65
C GLU A 50 -12.45 -2.45 3.53
N ASN A 51 -12.12 -2.43 4.82
CA ASN A 51 -12.92 -3.11 5.83
C ASN A 51 -14.15 -2.26 6.12
N LEU A 52 -15.32 -2.88 6.01
CA LEU A 52 -16.61 -2.23 6.24
C LEU A 52 -17.19 -2.68 7.58
N TYR A 53 -17.61 -1.72 8.39
CA TYR A 53 -18.30 -1.91 9.65
C TYR A 53 -19.63 -1.14 9.62
N PRO A 54 -20.60 -1.44 10.50
CA PRO A 54 -21.90 -0.77 10.48
C PRO A 54 -21.84 0.77 10.54
N GLU A 55 -20.84 1.34 11.24
CA GLU A 55 -20.71 2.79 11.44
C GLU A 55 -19.36 3.36 11.00
N SER A 56 -18.47 2.52 10.47
CA SER A 56 -17.12 2.94 10.10
C SER A 56 -16.55 2.12 8.94
N ARG A 57 -15.47 2.63 8.38
CA ARG A 57 -14.70 1.99 7.33
C ARG A 57 -13.23 2.25 7.57
N GLU A 58 -12.40 1.29 7.19
CA GLU A 58 -10.96 1.38 7.37
C GLU A 58 -10.23 0.98 6.10
N LEU A 59 -9.26 1.79 5.70
CA LEU A 59 -8.35 1.43 4.62
C LEU A 59 -7.41 0.34 5.13
N VAL A 60 -7.21 -0.69 4.31
CA VAL A 60 -6.29 -1.79 4.55
C VAL A 60 -5.36 -1.90 3.35
N PHE A 61 -4.06 -2.04 3.60
CA PHE A 61 -3.11 -2.46 2.57
C PHE A 61 -3.02 -3.98 2.62
N GLN A 62 -3.49 -4.64 1.57
CA GLN A 62 -3.30 -6.08 1.39
C GLN A 62 -1.94 -6.33 0.73
N MET A 63 -1.21 -7.29 1.27
CA MET A 63 0.13 -7.66 0.83
C MET A 63 0.12 -9.13 0.46
N GLU A 64 0.75 -9.47 -0.65
CA GLU A 64 0.90 -10.84 -1.12
C GLU A 64 2.31 -11.02 -1.68
N THR A 65 2.95 -12.17 -1.43
CA THR A 65 4.20 -12.51 -2.11
C THR A 65 3.98 -12.69 -3.61
N ILE A 66 4.95 -12.32 -4.44
CA ILE A 66 4.87 -12.60 -5.89
C ILE A 66 5.21 -14.08 -6.15
N GLN A 67 6.24 -14.58 -5.47
CA GLN A 67 6.67 -15.97 -5.56
C GLN A 67 6.14 -16.77 -4.37
N ALA A 68 5.68 -18.00 -4.64
CA ALA A 68 5.30 -18.94 -3.61
C ALA A 68 6.48 -19.22 -2.66
N GLN A 69 6.17 -19.39 -1.38
CA GLN A 69 7.10 -19.77 -0.32
C GLN A 69 6.91 -21.25 -0.01
N ASP A 70 7.98 -21.95 0.40
CA ASP A 70 7.95 -23.40 0.67
C ASP A 70 7.24 -23.78 1.99
N CYS A 71 6.59 -22.81 2.64
CA CYS A 71 5.96 -22.97 3.94
C CYS A 71 4.56 -22.34 3.94
N GLU A 72 3.53 -23.16 4.05
CA GLU A 72 2.13 -22.76 3.93
C GLU A 72 1.68 -21.81 5.05
N ASN A 73 2.23 -21.98 6.26
CA ASN A 73 1.93 -21.15 7.42
C ASN A 73 2.99 -20.06 7.70
N ALA A 74 3.80 -19.69 6.69
CA ALA A 74 4.66 -18.51 6.80
C ALA A 74 3.84 -17.22 6.91
N THR A 75 4.47 -16.15 7.39
CA THR A 75 3.82 -14.85 7.60
C THR A 75 4.68 -13.72 7.06
N ILE A 76 4.07 -12.60 6.68
CA ILE A 76 4.79 -11.37 6.36
C ILE A 76 4.88 -10.51 7.62
N SER A 77 6.09 -10.26 8.10
CA SER A 77 6.34 -9.28 9.15
C SER A 77 6.32 -7.87 8.55
N TYR A 78 5.47 -7.00 9.10
CA TYR A 78 5.36 -5.62 8.66
C TYR A 78 5.18 -4.67 9.84
N ASN A 79 5.43 -3.38 9.60
CA ASN A 79 5.06 -2.29 10.49
C ASN A 79 4.28 -1.23 9.70
N LEU A 80 3.15 -0.78 10.23
CA LEU A 80 2.41 0.34 9.68
C LEU A 80 2.35 1.45 10.73
N ASN A 81 2.85 2.62 10.37
CA ASN A 81 2.87 3.79 11.25
C ASN A 81 2.22 4.98 10.56
N ARG A 82 1.46 5.75 11.34
CA ARG A 82 0.84 7.00 10.91
C ARG A 82 1.33 8.14 11.79
N THR A 83 1.96 9.13 11.18
CA THR A 83 2.45 10.32 11.88
C THR A 83 2.05 11.55 11.09
N GLY A 84 1.09 12.32 11.61
CA GLY A 84 0.49 13.45 10.88
C GLY A 84 -0.13 12.98 9.56
N ASN A 85 0.29 13.60 8.45
CA ASN A 85 -0.14 13.23 7.10
C ASN A 85 0.80 12.21 6.43
N THR A 86 1.64 11.50 7.19
CA THR A 86 2.47 10.42 6.64
C THR A 86 1.87 9.07 7.01
N VAL A 87 1.69 8.20 6.01
CA VAL A 87 1.40 6.78 6.17
C VAL A 87 2.64 6.02 5.72
N LYS A 88 3.25 5.26 6.64
CA LYS A 88 4.46 4.49 6.37
C LYS A 88 4.19 3.01 6.61
N LEU A 89 4.26 2.21 5.55
CA LEU A 89 4.23 0.75 5.61
C LEU A 89 5.63 0.21 5.31
N SER A 90 6.15 -0.60 6.22
CA SER A 90 7.46 -1.24 6.09
C SER A 90 7.30 -2.76 6.15
N LEU A 91 7.67 -3.45 5.07
CA LEU A 91 7.73 -4.92 5.04
C LEU A 91 9.14 -5.34 5.46
N ASN A 92 9.24 -6.09 6.55
CA ASN A 92 10.52 -6.39 7.19
C ASN A 92 11.10 -7.72 6.69
N ALA A 93 10.30 -8.79 6.72
CA ALA A 93 10.73 -10.14 6.37
C ALA A 93 9.53 -11.07 6.17
N ILE A 94 9.75 -12.16 5.44
CA ILE A 94 8.88 -13.34 5.51
C ILE A 94 9.41 -14.20 6.66
N SER A 95 8.53 -14.53 7.61
CA SER A 95 8.86 -15.32 8.79
C SER A 95 8.30 -16.72 8.66
N THR A 96 9.21 -17.68 8.56
CA THR A 96 8.89 -19.11 8.60
C THR A 96 8.85 -19.58 10.06
N PRO A 97 7.72 -20.12 10.54
CA PRO A 97 7.64 -20.65 11.90
C PRO A 97 8.46 -21.95 12.06
N GLN A 98 8.73 -22.35 13.30
CA GLN A 98 9.49 -23.57 13.58
C GLN A 98 8.70 -24.84 13.17
N ASP A 99 7.39 -24.82 13.34
CA ASP A 99 6.42 -25.83 12.92
C ASP A 99 5.89 -25.54 11.51
N CYS A 100 6.82 -25.35 10.57
CA CYS A 100 6.47 -25.10 9.19
C CYS A 100 5.64 -26.25 8.59
N GLN A 101 4.52 -25.89 7.95
CA GLN A 101 3.74 -26.79 7.10
C GLN A 101 4.35 -26.76 5.69
N PRO A 102 5.02 -27.84 5.24
CA PRO A 102 5.74 -27.83 3.97
C PRO A 102 4.78 -27.82 2.79
N GLY A 103 4.98 -26.89 1.87
CA GLY A 103 4.18 -26.78 0.65
C GLY A 103 4.32 -25.39 0.01
N PRO A 104 4.26 -25.29 -1.33
CA PRO A 104 4.33 -24.00 -2.01
C PRO A 104 3.04 -23.21 -1.78
N ALA A 105 3.13 -22.05 -1.14
CA ALA A 105 1.99 -21.16 -0.92
C ALA A 105 2.34 -19.69 -1.14
N GLN A 106 1.41 -18.91 -1.68
CA GLN A 106 1.50 -17.46 -1.61
C GLN A 106 1.15 -17.02 -0.18
N ILE A 107 1.93 -16.06 0.35
CA ILE A 107 1.76 -15.59 1.72
C ILE A 107 1.09 -14.23 1.70
N PHE A 108 0.05 -14.10 2.52
CA PHE A 108 -0.77 -12.91 2.60
C PHE A 108 -0.60 -12.20 3.94
N ALA A 109 -0.75 -10.88 3.93
CA ALA A 109 -0.90 -10.09 5.15
C ALA A 109 -1.79 -8.86 4.89
N SER A 110 -2.44 -8.38 5.95
CA SER A 110 -3.30 -7.20 5.90
C SER A 110 -2.83 -6.19 6.93
N ALA A 111 -2.49 -4.99 6.47
CA ALA A 111 -2.05 -3.87 7.31
C ALA A 111 -3.15 -2.80 7.38
N PRO A 112 -3.99 -2.78 8.45
CA PRO A 112 -5.06 -1.81 8.59
C PRO A 112 -4.49 -0.42 8.90
N ALA A 113 -4.66 0.52 7.96
CA ALA A 113 -4.33 1.93 8.15
C ALA A 113 -5.37 2.67 8.99
N GLY A 114 -6.51 2.03 9.27
CA GLY A 114 -7.62 2.59 10.01
C GLY A 114 -8.36 3.68 9.22
N ARG A 115 -9.14 4.49 9.92
CA ARG A 115 -9.87 5.61 9.31
C ARG A 115 -8.93 6.75 8.91
N LEU A 116 -9.00 7.15 7.64
CA LEU A 116 -8.33 8.34 7.10
C LEU A 116 -9.38 9.41 6.76
N ASN A 117 -9.08 10.65 7.13
CA ASN A 117 -9.90 11.80 6.74
C ASN A 117 -9.57 12.18 5.28
N GLY A 118 -10.47 12.93 4.64
CA GLY A 118 -10.19 13.47 3.32
C GLY A 118 -8.95 14.37 3.33
N GLY A 119 -8.06 14.19 2.36
CA GLY A 119 -6.81 14.93 2.28
C GLY A 119 -5.71 14.22 1.50
N LEU A 120 -4.54 14.85 1.48
CA LEU A 120 -3.32 14.34 0.86
C LEU A 120 -2.38 13.81 1.95
N TYR A 121 -1.92 12.58 1.75
CA TYR A 121 -0.97 11.91 2.63
C TYR A 121 0.31 11.58 1.87
N THR A 122 1.46 11.79 2.49
CA THR A 122 2.72 11.20 2.02
C THR A 122 2.65 9.70 2.28
N MET A 123 2.81 8.90 1.22
CA MET A 123 2.89 7.45 1.32
C MET A 123 4.36 7.00 1.27
N LYS A 124 4.75 6.14 2.21
CA LYS A 124 6.08 5.51 2.24
C LYS A 124 5.94 3.99 2.26
N LEU A 125 6.54 3.33 1.28
CA LEU A 125 6.60 1.87 1.14
C LEU A 125 8.06 1.42 1.22
N ASP A 126 8.42 0.85 2.36
CA ASP A 126 9.79 0.41 2.63
C ASP A 126 9.88 -1.12 2.61
N LEU A 127 10.94 -1.66 2.02
CA LEU A 127 11.28 -3.08 2.09
C LEU A 127 12.62 -3.26 2.80
N LYS A 128 12.63 -4.11 3.84
CA LYS A 128 13.81 -4.49 4.65
C LYS A 128 14.60 -3.31 5.23
N ASN A 129 13.98 -2.12 5.34
CA ASN A 129 14.63 -0.84 5.68
C ASN A 129 15.84 -0.49 4.78
N THR A 130 15.88 -1.01 3.55
CA THR A 130 16.97 -0.78 2.58
C THR A 130 16.46 -0.23 1.27
N VAL A 131 15.23 -0.60 0.88
CA VAL A 131 14.54 -0.08 -0.30
C VAL A 131 13.44 0.86 0.17
N PHE A 132 13.44 2.08 -0.36
CA PHE A 132 12.53 3.13 0.07
C PHE A 132 11.77 3.66 -1.14
N ASN A 133 10.45 3.61 -1.08
CA ASN A 133 9.59 4.19 -2.09
C ASN A 133 8.73 5.27 -1.44
N GLU A 134 8.60 6.41 -2.13
CA GLU A 134 7.79 7.52 -1.68
C GLU A 134 6.76 7.89 -2.75
N GLY A 135 5.58 8.31 -2.29
CA GLY A 135 4.47 8.68 -3.14
C GLY A 135 3.42 9.48 -2.37
N GLN A 136 2.22 9.49 -2.91
CA GLN A 136 1.07 10.18 -2.38
C GLN A 136 -0.14 9.26 -2.31
N LEU A 137 -0.81 9.27 -1.17
CA LEU A 137 -2.14 8.71 -0.99
C LEU A 137 -3.14 9.87 -0.90
N THR A 138 -4.02 9.95 -1.90
CA THR A 138 -5.13 10.91 -1.92
C THR A 138 -6.39 10.24 -1.40
N VAL A 139 -7.01 10.84 -0.39
CA VAL A 139 -8.25 10.36 0.21
C VAL A 139 -9.35 11.37 -0.08
N THR A 140 -10.41 10.93 -0.76
CA THR A 140 -11.59 11.73 -1.08
C THR A 140 -12.83 11.18 -0.39
N GLY A 141 -13.99 11.80 -0.60
CA GLY A 141 -15.27 11.24 -0.17
C GLY A 141 -15.54 9.87 -0.79
N ASP A 142 -15.11 9.68 -2.04
CA ASP A 142 -15.56 8.60 -2.91
C ASP A 142 -14.48 7.57 -3.25
N ALA A 143 -13.20 7.86 -2.98
CA ALA A 143 -12.10 6.98 -3.35
C ALA A 143 -10.81 7.22 -2.57
N TYR A 144 -9.95 6.21 -2.59
CA TYR A 144 -8.52 6.28 -2.31
C TYR A 144 -7.74 6.19 -3.62
N HIS A 145 -6.70 7.00 -3.78
CA HIS A 145 -5.80 6.93 -4.92
C HIS A 145 -4.35 6.92 -4.45
N LEU A 146 -3.60 5.89 -4.83
CA LEU A 146 -2.20 5.69 -4.51
C LEU A 146 -1.35 5.94 -5.75
N ASP A 147 -0.54 6.99 -5.69
CA ASP A 147 0.43 7.33 -6.73
C ASP A 147 1.84 7.25 -6.15
N MET A 148 2.66 6.33 -6.66
CA MET A 148 4.02 6.09 -6.17
C MET A 148 5.02 6.60 -7.19
N ASN A 149 6.03 7.35 -6.73
CA ASN A 149 7.11 7.81 -7.63
C ASN A 149 7.97 6.64 -8.10
N THR A 150 8.14 5.64 -7.24
CA THR A 150 8.87 4.39 -7.50
C THR A 150 8.14 3.22 -6.86
N GLU A 151 8.29 2.03 -7.43
CA GLU A 151 7.67 0.78 -6.93
C GLU A 151 8.75 -0.32 -6.76
N HIS A 152 9.97 0.05 -6.38
CA HIS A 152 11.06 -0.91 -6.19
C HIS A 152 10.72 -1.93 -5.10
N GLY A 153 10.82 -3.23 -5.41
CA GLY A 153 10.42 -4.30 -4.49
C GLY A 153 8.91 -4.60 -4.46
N PHE A 154 8.07 -3.78 -5.13
CA PHE A 154 6.61 -3.88 -5.04
C PHE A 154 5.94 -3.84 -6.42
N THR A 155 4.75 -4.41 -6.53
CA THR A 155 3.82 -4.12 -7.64
C THR A 155 2.49 -3.67 -7.04
N ILE A 156 2.01 -2.48 -7.39
CA ILE A 156 0.68 -2.02 -6.96
C ILE A 156 -0.37 -2.60 -7.91
N ARG A 157 -1.30 -3.42 -7.41
CA ARG A 157 -2.36 -4.04 -8.22
C ARG A 157 -3.38 -3.02 -8.70
N HIS A 158 -4.01 -2.32 -7.76
CA HIS A 158 -4.95 -1.25 -8.05
C HIS A 158 -4.47 0.06 -7.43
N LYS A 159 -4.23 1.06 -8.28
CA LYS A 159 -3.87 2.42 -7.84
C LYS A 159 -5.06 3.22 -7.32
N SER A 160 -6.28 2.76 -7.59
CA SER A 160 -7.51 3.41 -7.13
C SER A 160 -8.44 2.38 -6.49
N LEU A 161 -9.01 2.77 -5.35
CA LEU A 161 -10.07 2.03 -4.67
C LEU A 161 -11.25 2.99 -4.48
N PHE A 162 -12.35 2.74 -5.20
CA PHE A 162 -13.60 3.44 -4.95
C PHE A 162 -14.22 2.95 -3.65
N ARG A 163 -14.83 3.87 -2.92
CA ARG A 163 -15.55 3.59 -1.68
C ARG A 163 -16.92 3.06 -2.01
N ILE A 164 -17.30 1.99 -1.31
CA ILE A 164 -18.66 1.46 -1.40
C ILE A 164 -19.60 2.49 -0.74
N PRO A 165 -20.58 3.04 -1.49
CA PRO A 165 -21.58 3.94 -0.94
C PRO A 165 -22.34 3.29 0.23
N GLU A 166 -22.76 4.09 1.20
CA GLU A 166 -23.63 3.58 2.27
C GLU A 166 -24.92 2.98 1.70
N GLN A 167 -25.48 2.00 2.41
CA GLN A 167 -26.71 1.29 2.02
C GLN A 167 -26.60 0.56 0.67
N THR A 168 -25.38 0.18 0.28
CA THR A 168 -25.14 -0.67 -0.89
C THR A 168 -25.18 -2.13 -0.48
N TYR A 169 -25.82 -2.97 -1.29
CA TYR A 169 -25.73 -4.41 -1.21
C TYR A 169 -25.32 -4.97 -2.56
N TRP A 170 -24.49 -6.00 -2.50
CA TRP A 170 -23.92 -6.65 -3.67
C TRP A 170 -23.82 -8.13 -3.39
N GLY A 171 -23.70 -8.91 -4.44
CA GLY A 171 -23.54 -10.34 -4.31
C GLY A 171 -23.71 -11.04 -5.64
N TYR A 172 -23.93 -12.33 -5.54
CA TYR A 172 -24.16 -13.20 -6.67
C TYR A 172 -25.13 -14.31 -6.29
N VAL A 173 -25.76 -14.89 -7.30
CA VAL A 173 -26.55 -16.10 -7.18
C VAL A 173 -25.98 -17.13 -8.14
N VAL A 174 -25.63 -18.29 -7.60
CA VAL A 174 -25.15 -19.46 -8.36
C VAL A 174 -26.33 -20.30 -8.81
N TYR A 175 -26.23 -20.88 -10.00
CA TYR A 175 -27.19 -21.85 -10.53
C TYR A 175 -26.47 -22.95 -11.33
N GLU A 176 -27.13 -24.09 -11.50
CA GLU A 176 -26.55 -25.28 -12.14
C GLU A 176 -27.22 -25.63 -13.48
N THR A 177 -28.45 -25.15 -13.70
CA THR A 177 -29.20 -25.47 -14.93
C THR A 177 -29.81 -24.23 -15.59
N PRO A 178 -29.97 -24.21 -16.93
CA PRO A 178 -30.61 -23.10 -17.63
C PRO A 178 -32.04 -22.81 -17.16
N GLU A 179 -32.77 -23.80 -16.65
CA GLU A 179 -34.12 -23.62 -16.12
C GLU A 179 -34.13 -22.78 -14.84
N GLN A 180 -33.05 -22.83 -14.05
CA GLN A 180 -32.89 -22.02 -12.84
C GLN A 180 -32.52 -20.57 -13.17
N GLU A 181 -31.93 -20.31 -14.33
CA GLU A 181 -31.52 -18.96 -14.75
C GLU A 181 -32.69 -17.97 -14.75
N THR A 182 -33.89 -18.43 -15.15
CA THR A 182 -35.10 -17.59 -15.10
C THR A 182 -35.45 -17.21 -13.66
N ALA A 183 -35.42 -18.17 -12.73
CA ALA A 183 -35.71 -17.90 -11.32
C ALA A 183 -34.66 -16.98 -10.67
N VAL A 184 -33.38 -17.10 -11.07
CA VAL A 184 -32.32 -16.19 -10.64
C VAL A 184 -32.57 -14.77 -11.15
N THR A 185 -32.94 -14.65 -12.43
CA THR A 185 -33.25 -13.36 -13.06
C THR A 185 -34.44 -12.70 -12.37
N ASP A 186 -35.51 -13.45 -12.10
CA ASP A 186 -36.69 -12.96 -11.38
C ASP A 186 -36.32 -12.49 -9.96
N PHE A 187 -35.51 -13.26 -9.23
CA PHE A 187 -35.03 -12.86 -7.90
C PHE A 187 -34.21 -11.56 -7.92
N ILE A 188 -33.29 -11.41 -8.89
CA ILE A 188 -32.50 -10.18 -9.02
C ILE A 188 -33.39 -8.99 -9.42
N GLN A 189 -34.42 -9.22 -10.24
CA GLN A 189 -35.41 -8.20 -10.58
C GLN A 189 -36.22 -7.76 -9.36
N ASP A 190 -36.64 -8.69 -8.50
CA ASP A 190 -37.32 -8.37 -7.24
C ASP A 190 -36.44 -7.51 -6.33
N LEU A 191 -35.13 -7.81 -6.26
CA LEU A 191 -34.16 -6.98 -5.54
C LEU A 191 -34.02 -5.60 -6.16
N GLN A 192 -34.04 -5.50 -7.50
CA GLN A 192 -33.96 -4.23 -8.20
C GLN A 192 -35.20 -3.36 -7.97
N ASP A 193 -36.39 -3.96 -7.91
CA ASP A 193 -37.65 -3.25 -7.73
C ASP A 193 -37.77 -2.56 -6.36
N ILE A 194 -37.07 -3.09 -5.35
CA ILE A 194 -36.95 -2.47 -4.02
C ILE A 194 -35.71 -1.57 -3.88
N SER A 195 -34.91 -1.43 -4.94
CA SER A 195 -33.70 -0.61 -4.94
C SER A 195 -33.99 0.84 -5.34
N ILE A 196 -33.05 1.72 -5.01
CA ILE A 196 -32.97 3.04 -5.61
C ILE A 196 -31.89 3.06 -6.70
N GLN A 197 -32.13 3.90 -7.70
CA GLN A 197 -31.14 4.14 -8.75
C GLN A 197 -29.88 4.77 -8.14
N HIS A 198 -28.73 4.15 -8.40
CA HIS A 198 -27.43 4.70 -8.06
C HIS A 198 -26.46 4.43 -9.22
N ASP A 199 -25.75 5.46 -9.65
CA ASP A 199 -24.77 5.33 -10.73
C ASP A 199 -23.39 5.03 -10.13
N PHE A 200 -23.05 3.75 -10.03
CA PHE A 200 -21.72 3.31 -9.62
C PHE A 200 -20.71 3.62 -10.73
N LEU A 201 -19.62 4.28 -10.38
CA LEU A 201 -18.53 4.54 -11.31
C LEU A 201 -17.84 3.23 -11.67
N ALA A 202 -17.40 3.10 -12.92
CA ALA A 202 -16.61 1.94 -13.32
C ALA A 202 -15.27 1.95 -12.58
N GLY A 203 -14.88 0.80 -12.02
CA GLY A 203 -13.62 0.62 -11.31
C GLY A 203 -13.70 -0.36 -10.13
N TYR A 204 -12.58 -0.42 -9.41
CA TYR A 204 -12.34 -1.37 -8.32
C TYR A 204 -12.88 -0.85 -6.98
N TYR A 205 -13.68 -1.66 -6.29
CA TYR A 205 -14.28 -1.38 -4.97
C TYR A 205 -13.76 -2.31 -3.87
N GLY A 206 -12.67 -3.06 -4.12
CA GLY A 206 -12.16 -4.08 -3.20
C GLY A 206 -12.96 -5.38 -3.36
N HIS A 207 -14.22 -5.37 -2.93
CA HIS A 207 -15.08 -6.56 -2.90
C HIS A 207 -15.63 -6.97 -4.26
N PHE A 208 -15.70 -6.02 -5.19
CA PHE A 208 -16.18 -6.19 -6.56
C PHE A 208 -15.55 -5.15 -7.48
N THR A 209 -15.69 -5.37 -8.78
CA THR A 209 -15.35 -4.40 -9.83
C THR A 209 -16.60 -4.08 -10.63
N VAL A 210 -16.82 -2.79 -10.89
CA VAL A 210 -17.84 -2.33 -11.83
C VAL A 210 -17.15 -2.11 -13.17
N GLU A 211 -17.57 -2.86 -14.17
CA GLU A 211 -17.03 -2.78 -15.53
C GLU A 211 -17.52 -1.52 -16.25
N SER A 212 -16.86 -1.17 -17.36
CA SER A 212 -17.23 0.00 -18.17
C SER A 212 -18.66 -0.05 -18.73
N ASP A 213 -19.22 -1.25 -18.91
CA ASP A 213 -20.58 -1.53 -19.36
C ASP A 213 -21.59 -1.71 -18.20
N LYS A 214 -21.16 -1.41 -16.96
CA LYS A 214 -21.93 -1.55 -15.71
C LYS A 214 -22.18 -2.99 -15.26
N ARG A 215 -21.57 -3.99 -15.90
CA ARG A 215 -21.53 -5.34 -15.33
C ARG A 215 -20.71 -5.32 -14.03
N VAL A 216 -21.02 -6.26 -13.14
CA VAL A 216 -20.39 -6.36 -11.83
C VAL A 216 -19.68 -7.69 -11.74
N SER A 217 -18.40 -7.66 -11.38
CA SER A 217 -17.56 -8.83 -11.16
C SER A 217 -17.29 -8.93 -9.65
N ILE A 218 -17.74 -10.00 -9.00
CA ILE A 218 -17.53 -10.19 -7.55
C ILE A 218 -16.19 -10.87 -7.31
N HIS A 219 -15.37 -10.33 -6.40
CA HIS A 219 -14.08 -10.94 -6.06
C HIS A 219 -14.26 -12.00 -4.97
N THR A 220 -14.40 -13.25 -5.39
CA THR A 220 -14.46 -14.41 -4.51
C THR A 220 -13.93 -15.65 -5.24
N GLU A 221 -13.29 -16.56 -4.51
CA GLU A 221 -12.73 -17.80 -5.07
C GLU A 221 -13.82 -18.82 -5.47
N ASN A 222 -15.06 -18.64 -5.00
CA ASN A 222 -16.13 -19.63 -5.17
C ASN A 222 -16.85 -19.57 -6.53
N LEU A 223 -16.46 -18.68 -7.43
CA LEU A 223 -17.15 -18.46 -8.72
C LEU A 223 -16.42 -19.07 -9.92
N ASP A 224 -15.23 -19.63 -9.73
CA ASP A 224 -14.44 -20.20 -10.82
C ASP A 224 -15.12 -21.45 -11.40
N GLY A 225 -15.51 -21.37 -12.67
CA GLY A 225 -16.14 -22.47 -13.40
C GLY A 225 -17.61 -22.72 -13.03
N VAL A 226 -18.26 -21.76 -12.38
CA VAL A 226 -19.64 -21.87 -11.93
C VAL A 226 -20.51 -20.78 -12.57
N ASP A 227 -21.69 -21.16 -13.07
CA ASP A 227 -22.66 -20.22 -13.62
C ASP A 227 -23.28 -19.37 -12.50
N HIS A 228 -23.26 -18.05 -12.69
CA HIS A 228 -23.75 -17.10 -11.71
C HIS A 228 -24.24 -15.80 -12.35
N GLN A 229 -25.15 -15.11 -11.65
CA GLN A 229 -25.50 -13.72 -11.94
C GLN A 229 -25.13 -12.85 -10.74
N SER A 230 -24.38 -11.78 -10.99
CA SER A 230 -24.00 -10.80 -9.99
C SER A 230 -24.95 -9.61 -9.96
N PHE A 231 -25.11 -9.01 -8.79
CA PHE A 231 -25.93 -7.83 -8.61
C PHE A 231 -25.23 -6.79 -7.74
N LEU A 232 -25.57 -5.52 -7.96
CA LEU A 232 -25.10 -4.36 -7.19
C LEU A 232 -26.21 -3.32 -7.16
N PHE A 233 -26.71 -3.05 -5.97
CA PHE A 233 -27.84 -2.16 -5.78
C PHE A 233 -27.65 -1.28 -4.56
N LYS A 234 -28.42 -0.20 -4.50
CA LYS A 234 -28.48 0.70 -3.36
C LYS A 234 -29.89 0.72 -2.80
N TYR A 235 -30.00 0.79 -1.47
CA TYR A 235 -31.25 0.89 -0.75
C TYR A 235 -31.41 2.28 -0.10
N ASP A 236 -32.65 2.74 0.10
CA ASP A 236 -32.92 4.02 0.76
C ASP A 236 -33.00 3.93 2.31
N GLY A 237 -32.98 2.72 2.85
CA GLY A 237 -33.04 2.45 4.29
C GLY A 237 -34.45 2.25 4.84
N SER A 238 -35.49 2.31 4.03
CA SER A 238 -36.88 2.08 4.48
C SER A 238 -37.16 0.58 4.64
N GLY A 239 -36.69 -0.08 5.71
CA GLY A 239 -36.73 -1.55 5.91
C GLY A 239 -38.09 -2.29 5.80
N ALA A 240 -39.14 -1.66 5.28
CA ALA A 240 -40.41 -2.26 4.90
C ALA A 240 -40.32 -3.16 3.64
N ALA A 241 -39.38 -2.93 2.72
CA ALA A 241 -39.32 -3.71 1.46
C ALA A 241 -38.59 -5.07 1.59
N ILE A 242 -37.67 -5.21 2.54
CA ILE A 242 -36.82 -6.43 2.71
C ILE A 242 -37.53 -7.52 3.56
N ARG A 243 -38.77 -7.30 4.02
CA ARG A 243 -39.49 -8.22 4.94
C ARG A 243 -40.69 -8.95 4.31
N GLN A 244 -40.80 -9.00 2.98
CA GLN A 244 -41.87 -9.75 2.32
C GLN A 244 -41.41 -11.13 1.87
#